data_AF-A0A023FV54-F1
#
_entry.id   AF-A0A023FV54-F1
#
_cell.length_a   1.000
_cell.length_b   1.000
_cell.length_c   1.000
_cell.angle_alpha   90.00
_cell.angle_beta   90.00
_cell.angle_gamma   90.00
#
_symmetry.space_group_name_H-M   'P 1'
#
loop_
_entity.id
_entity.type
_entity.pdbx_description
1 polymer ?
#
loop_
_entity_poly.entity_id
_entity_poly.type
_entity_poly.pdbx_seq_one_letter_code
_entity_poly.pdbx_strand_id
1 'polypeptide(L)'
;KTVLQLVNRILQLLKSNNEAHSTLTKKLLCERHIVTEPLLRFVWSYWEHYVDAVSQHARLIFRRIVDMDILLASSEEETRAFLEESAVFLIDLPWHRKGKYDTIAYLAEVMSCSALLRLRPALVTSLLSAAEEPTMCSYVKDLVQKLASLHRKEVTAAEFECAWLEPFASATKNHSRELLVPLFQHVLPVLTAIHPGTTQYVFGKLSEDRSDFVPATLKCLLLDKALIESGNLERWRHVLLQGMSHRDVQVRLDTLQLLTEHPKSCE
;
A
#
# COMPACT_ATOMS: atom_id res chain seq x y z
N LYS A 1 -14.38 21.60 -23.24
CA LYS A 1 -14.99 20.45 -22.52
C LYS A 1 -13.86 19.51 -22.14
N THR A 2 -13.63 19.26 -20.86
CA THR A 2 -12.49 18.45 -20.40
C THR A 2 -12.73 16.96 -20.69
N VAL A 3 -11.67 16.20 -20.99
CA VAL A 3 -11.74 14.74 -21.26
C VAL A 3 -12.51 14.02 -20.14
N LEU A 4 -12.27 14.40 -18.88
CA LEU A 4 -12.98 13.88 -17.72
C LEU A 4 -14.51 14.07 -17.79
N GLN A 5 -15.00 15.23 -18.26
CA GLN A 5 -16.44 15.46 -18.41
C GLN A 5 -17.07 14.52 -19.45
N LEU A 6 -16.34 14.22 -20.52
CA LEU A 6 -16.79 13.30 -21.55
C LEU A 6 -16.85 11.87 -21.02
N VAL A 7 -15.79 11.41 -20.35
CA VAL A 7 -15.75 10.06 -19.76
C VAL A 7 -16.82 9.89 -18.68
N ASN A 8 -17.02 10.87 -17.80
CA ASN A 8 -18.08 10.83 -16.78
C ASN A 8 -19.48 10.76 -17.40
N ARG A 9 -19.72 11.49 -18.50
CA ARG A 9 -21.00 11.46 -19.20
C ARG A 9 -21.26 10.11 -19.85
N ILE A 10 -20.24 9.49 -20.44
CA ILE A 10 -20.34 8.12 -20.98
C ILE A 10 -20.69 7.13 -19.88
N LEU A 11 -20.00 7.20 -18.73
CA LEU A 11 -20.29 6.34 -17.58
C LEU A 11 -21.70 6.53 -17.01
N GLN A 12 -22.18 7.77 -16.94
CA GLN A 12 -23.57 8.03 -16.52
C GLN A 12 -24.58 7.38 -17.46
N LEU A 13 -24.33 7.41 -18.78
CA LEU A 13 -25.19 6.76 -19.76
C LEU A 13 -25.14 5.23 -19.64
N LEU A 14 -23.96 4.65 -19.44
CA LEU A 14 -23.80 3.19 -19.26
C LEU A 14 -24.45 2.68 -17.97
N LYS A 15 -24.42 3.47 -16.89
CA LYS A 15 -25.06 3.14 -15.60
C LYS A 15 -26.57 3.43 -15.58
N SER A 16 -27.09 4.20 -16.53
CA SER A 16 -28.50 4.56 -16.55
C SER A 16 -29.37 3.33 -16.88
N ASN A 17 -30.49 3.17 -16.17
CA ASN A 17 -31.41 2.03 -16.26
C ASN A 17 -32.21 1.97 -17.60
N ASN A 18 -31.83 2.78 -18.58
CA ASN A 18 -32.50 2.85 -19.87
C ASN A 18 -31.77 1.95 -20.87
N GLU A 19 -32.22 0.69 -20.97
CA GLU A 19 -31.60 -0.38 -21.76
C GLU A 19 -31.34 0.03 -23.22
N ALA A 20 -32.21 0.85 -23.81
CA ALA A 20 -32.03 1.32 -25.19
C ALA A 20 -30.81 2.24 -25.36
N HIS A 21 -30.58 3.16 -24.42
CA HIS A 21 -29.41 4.04 -24.45
C HIS A 21 -28.13 3.31 -24.08
N SER A 22 -28.18 2.39 -23.12
CA SER A 22 -27.02 1.55 -22.77
C SER A 22 -26.60 0.68 -23.95
N THR A 23 -27.55 0.03 -24.63
CA THR A 23 -27.28 -0.82 -25.81
C THR A 23 -26.76 -0.02 -27.00
N LEU A 24 -27.31 1.17 -27.26
CA LEU A 24 -26.83 2.05 -28.33
C LEU A 24 -25.41 2.57 -28.03
N THR A 25 -25.13 2.94 -26.78
CA THR A 25 -23.82 3.42 -26.35
C THR A 25 -22.79 2.29 -26.41
N LYS A 26 -23.14 1.08 -25.98
CA LYS A 26 -22.32 -0.13 -26.15
C LYS A 26 -22.02 -0.42 -27.62
N LYS A 27 -23.01 -0.30 -28.51
CA LYS A 27 -22.84 -0.45 -29.96
C LYS A 27 -21.97 0.63 -30.60
N LEU A 28 -22.03 1.87 -30.10
CA LEU A 28 -21.15 2.95 -30.58
C LEU A 28 -19.72 2.80 -30.07
N LEU A 29 -19.54 2.09 -28.96
CA LEU A 29 -18.25 1.75 -28.35
C LEU A 29 -17.78 0.34 -28.75
N CYS A 30 -18.34 -0.25 -29.82
CA CYS A 30 -18.12 -1.63 -30.28
C CYS A 30 -16.65 -2.04 -30.40
N GLU A 31 -15.75 -1.09 -30.62
CA GLU A 31 -14.31 -1.32 -30.55
C GLU A 31 -13.76 -0.71 -29.28
N ARG A 32 -13.91 -1.46 -28.18
CA ARG A 32 -13.46 -1.10 -26.83
C ARG A 32 -12.03 -0.58 -26.81
N HIS A 33 -11.13 -1.18 -27.59
CA HIS A 33 -9.73 -0.77 -27.71
C HIS A 33 -9.57 0.62 -28.33
N ILE A 34 -10.39 1.00 -29.31
CA ILE A 34 -10.30 2.32 -29.98
C ILE A 34 -10.53 3.47 -29.00
N VAL A 35 -11.40 3.27 -27.99
CA VAL A 35 -11.73 4.32 -27.02
C VAL A 35 -10.83 4.25 -25.79
N THR A 36 -10.51 3.05 -25.31
CA THR A 36 -9.69 2.86 -24.10
C THR A 36 -8.22 3.20 -24.35
N GLU A 37 -7.66 2.81 -25.49
CA GLU A 37 -6.23 2.97 -25.75
C GLU A 37 -5.78 4.46 -25.81
N PRO A 38 -6.44 5.37 -26.54
CA PRO A 38 -6.08 6.79 -26.52
C PRO A 38 -6.24 7.43 -25.14
N LEU A 39 -7.26 7.00 -24.38
CA LEU A 39 -7.47 7.49 -23.01
C LEU A 39 -6.37 6.99 -22.07
N LEU A 40 -5.95 5.72 -22.18
CA LEU A 40 -4.82 5.19 -21.42
C LEU A 40 -3.52 5.91 -21.78
N ARG A 41 -3.25 6.17 -23.08
CA ARG A 41 -2.10 6.98 -23.50
C ARG A 41 -2.12 8.39 -22.89
N PHE A 42 -3.30 9.00 -22.79
CA PHE A 42 -3.47 10.27 -22.07
C PHE A 42 -3.11 10.10 -20.58
N VAL A 43 -3.63 9.08 -19.90
CA VAL A 43 -3.29 8.81 -18.49
C VAL A 43 -1.77 8.69 -18.32
N TRP A 44 -1.12 7.85 -19.12
CA TRP A 44 0.33 7.61 -19.04
C TRP A 44 1.18 8.87 -19.26
N SER A 45 0.67 9.81 -20.06
CA SER A 45 1.35 11.07 -20.34
C SER A 45 1.20 12.11 -19.22
N TYR A 46 0.10 12.05 -18.45
CA TYR A 46 -0.30 13.15 -17.55
C TYR A 46 -0.43 12.77 -16.07
N TRP A 47 -0.40 11.49 -15.73
CA TRP A 47 -0.52 11.00 -14.34
C TRP A 47 0.61 11.36 -13.38
N GLU A 48 1.69 11.97 -13.90
CA GLU A 48 2.82 12.52 -13.15
C GLU A 48 3.11 13.97 -13.56
N HIS A 49 2.11 14.66 -14.09
CA HIS A 49 2.25 16.04 -14.51
C HIS A 49 2.59 16.96 -13.32
N TYR A 50 3.47 17.94 -13.55
CA TYR A 50 3.95 18.85 -12.49
C TYR A 50 2.83 19.66 -11.82
N VAL A 51 1.75 19.94 -12.56
CA VAL A 51 0.52 20.50 -12.01
C VAL A 51 -0.29 19.37 -11.37
N ASP A 52 -0.39 19.39 -10.04
CA ASP A 52 -1.06 18.33 -9.27
C ASP A 52 -2.51 18.09 -9.72
N ALA A 53 -3.27 19.16 -9.99
CA ALA A 53 -4.63 19.02 -10.50
C ALA A 53 -4.67 18.17 -11.79
N VAL A 54 -3.75 18.36 -12.75
CA VAL A 54 -3.70 17.58 -13.99
C VAL A 54 -3.37 16.11 -13.70
N SER A 55 -2.41 15.89 -12.80
CA SER A 55 -1.97 14.58 -12.31
C SER A 55 -3.13 13.79 -11.67
N GLN A 56 -3.87 14.43 -10.76
CA GLN A 56 -5.08 13.89 -10.13
C GLN A 56 -6.18 13.58 -11.16
N HIS A 57 -6.39 14.47 -12.14
CA HIS A 57 -7.39 14.26 -13.19
C HIS A 57 -7.04 13.06 -14.08
N ALA A 58 -5.77 12.89 -14.45
CA ALA A 58 -5.33 11.73 -15.21
C ALA A 58 -5.56 10.42 -14.45
N ARG A 59 -5.23 10.37 -13.15
CA ARG A 59 -5.53 9.20 -12.31
C ARG A 59 -7.03 8.94 -12.15
N LEU A 60 -7.84 9.98 -12.06
CA LEU A 60 -9.30 9.84 -12.04
C LEU A 60 -9.83 9.29 -13.38
N ILE A 61 -9.29 9.77 -14.50
CA ILE A 61 -9.64 9.23 -15.83
C ILE A 61 -9.30 7.75 -15.90
N PHE A 62 -8.16 7.29 -15.37
CA PHE A 62 -7.84 5.86 -15.28
C PHE A 62 -8.94 5.06 -14.59
N ARG A 63 -9.38 5.49 -13.41
CA ARG A 63 -10.47 4.81 -12.68
C ARG A 63 -11.74 4.72 -13.52
N ARG A 64 -12.03 5.79 -14.25
CA ARG A 64 -13.21 5.87 -15.13
C ARG A 64 -13.08 4.98 -16.37
N ILE A 65 -11.88 4.82 -16.92
CA ILE A 65 -11.60 3.86 -17.98
C ILE A 65 -11.91 2.45 -17.48
N VAL A 66 -11.36 2.07 -16.33
CA VAL A 66 -11.60 0.75 -15.71
C VAL A 66 -13.09 0.51 -15.40
N ASP A 67 -13.79 1.49 -14.80
CA ASP A 67 -15.26 1.42 -14.59
C ASP A 67 -16.01 1.16 -15.91
N MET A 68 -15.61 1.87 -16.98
CA MET A 68 -16.27 1.78 -18.28
C MET A 68 -16.01 0.41 -18.92
N ASP A 69 -14.77 -0.02 -18.84
CA ASP A 69 -14.27 -1.27 -19.37
C ASP A 69 -15.04 -2.49 -18.82
N ILE A 70 -15.25 -2.53 -17.50
CA ILE A 70 -16.06 -3.55 -16.82
C ILE A 70 -17.53 -3.53 -17.28
N LEU A 71 -18.10 -2.34 -17.48
CA LEU A 71 -19.49 -2.20 -17.92
C LEU A 71 -19.71 -2.56 -19.39
N LEU A 72 -18.65 -2.42 -20.20
CA LEU A 72 -18.66 -2.71 -21.64
C LEU A 72 -18.31 -4.17 -21.94
N ALA A 73 -17.58 -4.84 -21.06
CA ALA A 73 -17.19 -6.23 -21.24
C ALA A 73 -18.41 -7.13 -21.51
N SER A 74 -18.26 -8.05 -22.46
CA SER A 74 -19.31 -8.99 -22.85
C SER A 74 -19.34 -10.23 -21.93
N SER A 75 -18.28 -10.45 -21.17
CA SER A 75 -18.15 -11.57 -20.23
C SER A 75 -17.26 -11.20 -19.04
N GLU A 76 -17.40 -11.96 -17.95
CA GLU A 76 -16.52 -11.84 -16.77
C GLU A 76 -15.06 -12.15 -17.12
N GLU A 77 -14.82 -13.09 -18.04
CA GLU A 77 -13.48 -13.46 -18.49
C GLU A 77 -12.78 -12.30 -19.20
N GLU A 78 -13.50 -11.57 -20.04
CA GLU A 78 -12.99 -10.38 -20.75
C GLU A 78 -12.70 -9.22 -19.79
N THR A 79 -13.50 -9.09 -18.73
CA THR A 79 -13.24 -8.14 -17.65
C THR A 79 -11.98 -8.51 -16.90
N ARG A 80 -11.86 -9.79 -16.51
CA ARG A 80 -10.73 -10.34 -15.78
C ARG A 80 -9.42 -10.17 -16.55
N ALA A 81 -9.40 -10.50 -17.84
CA ALA A 81 -8.22 -10.37 -18.68
C ALA A 81 -7.67 -8.94 -18.71
N PHE A 82 -8.53 -7.93 -18.88
CA PHE A 82 -8.10 -6.53 -18.87
C PHE A 82 -7.60 -6.06 -17.51
N LEU A 83 -8.29 -6.44 -16.44
CA LEU A 83 -7.88 -6.07 -15.10
C LEU A 83 -6.52 -6.70 -14.76
N GLU A 84 -6.32 -7.97 -15.11
CA GLU A 84 -5.04 -8.68 -14.93
C GLU A 84 -3.92 -8.05 -15.77
N GLU A 85 -4.15 -7.74 -17.05
CA GLU A 85 -3.18 -7.06 -17.91
C GLU A 85 -2.81 -5.67 -17.36
N SER A 86 -3.80 -4.90 -16.95
CA SER A 86 -3.61 -3.58 -16.34
C SER A 86 -2.83 -3.66 -15.03
N ALA A 87 -3.12 -4.65 -14.19
CA ALA A 87 -2.42 -4.87 -12.93
C ALA A 87 -0.96 -5.27 -13.17
N VAL A 88 -0.70 -6.20 -14.09
CA VAL A 88 0.65 -6.63 -14.47
C VAL A 88 1.45 -5.43 -14.97
N PHE A 89 0.89 -4.66 -15.91
CA PHE A 89 1.55 -3.48 -16.45
C PHE A 89 1.89 -2.48 -15.34
N LEU A 90 0.92 -2.13 -14.49
CA LEU A 90 1.13 -1.12 -13.45
C LEU A 90 2.11 -1.56 -12.37
N ILE A 91 2.07 -2.83 -11.96
CA ILE A 91 2.98 -3.33 -10.93
C ILE A 91 4.42 -3.34 -11.44
N ASP A 92 4.64 -3.74 -12.70
CA ASP A 92 5.96 -3.87 -13.33
C ASP A 92 6.59 -2.54 -13.73
N LEU A 93 5.84 -1.45 -13.70
CA LEU A 93 6.43 -0.13 -13.90
C LEU A 93 7.49 0.16 -12.83
N PRO A 94 8.54 0.93 -13.17
CA PRO A 94 9.56 1.31 -12.20
C PRO A 94 8.97 1.91 -10.92
N TRP A 95 9.57 1.60 -9.78
CA TRP A 95 9.05 2.02 -8.47
C TRP A 95 8.90 3.55 -8.33
N HIS A 96 9.74 4.34 -9.00
CA HIS A 96 9.68 5.80 -8.94
C HIS A 96 8.46 6.41 -9.67
N ARG A 97 7.66 5.59 -10.38
CA ARG A 97 6.44 6.04 -11.06
C ARG A 97 5.30 6.22 -10.06
N LYS A 98 5.22 7.38 -9.43
CA LYS A 98 4.25 7.77 -8.38
C LYS A 98 2.80 7.60 -8.82
N GLY A 99 2.50 7.83 -10.11
CA GLY A 99 1.15 7.66 -10.66
C GLY A 99 0.58 6.23 -10.53
N LYS A 100 1.45 5.21 -10.40
CA LYS A 100 1.04 3.81 -10.33
C LYS A 100 0.38 3.42 -9.00
N TYR A 101 0.73 4.07 -7.90
CA TYR A 101 0.31 3.64 -6.56
C TYR A 101 -1.21 3.77 -6.37
N ASP A 102 -1.76 4.95 -6.66
CA ASP A 102 -3.21 5.21 -6.61
C ASP A 102 -4.03 4.37 -7.59
N THR A 103 -3.43 3.98 -8.72
CA THR A 103 -4.09 3.19 -9.77
C THR A 103 -4.10 1.70 -9.43
N ILE A 104 -3.00 1.17 -8.88
CA ILE A 104 -2.93 -0.18 -8.29
C ILE A 104 -3.92 -0.32 -7.13
N ALA A 105 -3.98 0.68 -6.23
CA ALA A 105 -4.94 0.69 -5.13
C ALA A 105 -6.39 0.52 -5.61
N TYR A 106 -6.73 1.21 -6.70
CA TYR A 106 -8.06 1.12 -7.28
C TYR A 106 -8.30 -0.21 -8.00
N LEU A 107 -7.31 -0.77 -8.70
CA LEU A 107 -7.45 -2.12 -9.26
C LEU A 107 -7.74 -3.15 -8.16
N ALA A 108 -7.04 -3.09 -7.03
CA ALA A 108 -7.29 -3.99 -5.90
C ALA A 108 -8.73 -3.90 -5.34
N GLU A 109 -9.35 -2.71 -5.36
CA GLU A 109 -10.74 -2.54 -4.95
C GLU A 109 -11.71 -3.29 -5.87
N VAL A 110 -11.37 -3.39 -7.16
CA VAL A 110 -12.28 -3.89 -8.19
C VAL A 110 -12.06 -5.38 -8.49
N MET A 111 -10.82 -5.87 -8.46
CA MET A 111 -10.50 -7.29 -8.71
C MET A 111 -10.24 -8.12 -7.45
N SER A 112 -10.37 -7.55 -6.24
CA SER A 112 -9.87 -8.06 -4.95
C SER A 112 -8.35 -7.98 -4.77
N CYS A 113 -7.90 -7.78 -3.53
CA CYS A 113 -6.48 -7.74 -3.23
C CYS A 113 -5.83 -9.13 -3.31
N SER A 114 -6.58 -10.19 -3.00
CA SER A 114 -6.12 -11.57 -3.07
C SER A 114 -5.80 -11.98 -4.52
N ALA A 115 -6.63 -11.57 -5.49
CA ALA A 115 -6.34 -11.81 -6.90
C ALA A 115 -5.07 -11.07 -7.34
N LEU A 116 -4.93 -9.80 -6.92
CA LEU A 116 -3.75 -8.99 -7.23
C LEU A 116 -2.45 -9.61 -6.69
N LEU A 117 -2.45 -10.07 -5.44
CA LEU A 117 -1.29 -10.72 -4.82
C LEU A 117 -0.98 -12.09 -5.45
N ARG A 118 -2.00 -12.84 -5.89
CA ARG A 118 -1.79 -14.09 -6.64
C ARG A 118 -1.16 -13.83 -8.00
N LEU A 119 -1.60 -12.77 -8.69
CA LEU A 119 -1.08 -12.36 -9.98
C LEU A 119 0.38 -11.89 -9.88
N ARG A 120 0.73 -11.17 -8.81
CA ARG A 120 2.11 -10.78 -8.53
C ARG A 120 2.49 -11.00 -7.06
N PRO A 121 3.00 -12.19 -6.70
CA PRO A 121 3.39 -12.50 -5.32
C PRO A 121 4.51 -11.59 -4.78
N ALA A 122 5.39 -11.11 -5.68
CA ALA A 122 6.47 -10.19 -5.34
C ALA A 122 6.02 -8.73 -5.12
N LEU A 123 4.71 -8.42 -5.19
CA LEU A 123 4.22 -7.05 -5.02
C LEU A 123 4.62 -6.48 -3.65
N VAL A 124 4.36 -7.22 -2.57
CA VAL A 124 4.64 -6.73 -1.20
C VAL A 124 6.14 -6.51 -1.00
N THR A 125 6.99 -7.45 -1.40
CA THR A 125 8.46 -7.29 -1.30
C THR A 125 8.96 -6.10 -2.13
N SER A 126 8.39 -5.88 -3.32
CA SER A 126 8.74 -4.74 -4.18
C SER A 126 8.33 -3.41 -3.57
N LEU A 127 7.17 -3.36 -2.91
CA LEU A 127 6.71 -2.17 -2.19
C LEU A 127 7.63 -1.86 -1.00
N LEU A 128 7.97 -2.86 -0.20
CA LEU A 128 8.89 -2.69 0.94
C LEU A 128 10.26 -2.19 0.46
N SER A 129 10.80 -2.75 -0.60
CA SER A 129 12.07 -2.28 -1.20
C SER A 129 11.96 -0.83 -1.68
N ALA A 130 10.81 -0.42 -2.24
CA ALA A 130 10.59 0.96 -2.67
C ALA A 130 10.45 1.94 -1.50
N ALA A 131 9.99 1.51 -0.32
CA ALA A 131 9.86 2.37 0.86
C ALA A 131 11.20 2.75 1.49
N GLU A 132 12.28 2.08 1.10
CA GLU A 132 13.65 2.43 1.50
C GLU A 132 14.06 3.81 0.97
N GLU A 133 13.54 4.20 -0.19
CA GLU A 133 13.72 5.52 -0.75
C GLU A 133 12.78 6.52 -0.03
N PRO A 134 13.31 7.49 0.74
CA PRO A 134 12.48 8.36 1.58
C PRO A 134 11.42 9.13 0.78
N THR A 135 11.72 9.49 -0.47
CA THR A 135 10.81 10.21 -1.36
C THR A 135 9.59 9.39 -1.80
N MET A 136 9.65 8.06 -1.65
CA MET A 136 8.59 7.12 -2.01
C MET A 136 7.81 6.62 -0.81
N CYS A 137 8.31 6.85 0.40
CA CYS A 137 7.77 6.23 1.62
C CYS A 137 6.29 6.56 1.86
N SER A 138 5.86 7.80 1.58
CA SER A 138 4.44 8.19 1.69
C SER A 138 3.55 7.40 0.72
N TYR A 139 3.93 7.32 -0.55
CA TYR A 139 3.18 6.57 -1.57
C TYR A 139 3.10 5.08 -1.26
N VAL A 140 4.21 4.49 -0.80
CA VAL A 140 4.23 3.07 -0.40
C VAL A 140 3.36 2.87 0.84
N LYS A 141 3.50 3.71 1.86
CA LYS A 141 2.69 3.63 3.09
C LYS A 141 1.20 3.65 2.77
N ASP A 142 0.75 4.60 1.96
CA ASP A 142 -0.67 4.75 1.63
C ASP A 142 -1.19 3.54 0.82
N LEU A 143 -0.40 3.04 -0.13
CA LEU A 143 -0.76 1.84 -0.88
C LEU A 143 -0.78 0.59 0.02
N VAL A 144 0.23 0.39 0.86
CA VAL A 144 0.28 -0.73 1.82
C VAL A 144 -0.93 -0.66 2.76
N GLN A 145 -1.25 0.51 3.30
CA GLN A 145 -2.42 0.70 4.15
C GLN A 145 -3.70 0.26 3.45
N LYS A 146 -3.87 0.67 2.19
CA LYS A 146 -5.05 0.33 1.41
C LYS A 146 -5.12 -1.17 1.10
N LEU A 147 -4.06 -1.73 0.52
CA LEU A 147 -4.01 -3.13 0.10
C LEU A 147 -4.10 -4.08 1.29
N ALA A 148 -3.35 -3.84 2.36
CA ALA A 148 -3.39 -4.68 3.54
C ALA A 148 -4.78 -4.62 4.21
N SER A 149 -5.46 -3.46 4.23
CA SER A 149 -6.81 -3.34 4.76
C SER A 149 -7.84 -4.12 3.92
N LEU A 150 -7.71 -4.10 2.60
CA LEU A 150 -8.54 -4.91 1.70
C LEU A 150 -8.28 -6.40 1.91
N HIS A 151 -7.02 -6.82 1.80
CA HIS A 151 -6.62 -8.21 1.94
C HIS A 151 -7.03 -8.79 3.31
N ARG A 152 -6.89 -8.03 4.40
CA ARG A 152 -7.26 -8.49 5.74
C ARG A 152 -8.74 -8.89 5.85
N LYS A 153 -9.63 -8.28 5.06
CA LYS A 153 -11.06 -8.61 5.00
C LYS A 153 -11.34 -9.85 4.14
N GLU A 154 -10.41 -10.23 3.29
CA GLU A 154 -10.55 -11.32 2.33
C GLU A 154 -9.97 -12.65 2.85
N VAL A 155 -9.00 -12.59 3.76
CA VAL A 155 -8.21 -13.77 4.18
C VAL A 155 -8.15 -13.99 5.69
N THR A 156 -7.74 -15.21 6.08
CA THR A 156 -7.46 -15.56 7.47
C THR A 156 -6.23 -14.84 8.02
N ALA A 157 -6.06 -14.85 9.35
CA ALA A 157 -4.89 -14.24 9.99
C ALA A 157 -3.57 -14.88 9.49
N ALA A 158 -3.50 -16.20 9.36
CA ALA A 158 -2.30 -16.90 8.91
C ALA A 158 -1.93 -16.56 7.46
N GLU A 159 -2.92 -16.46 6.57
CA GLU A 159 -2.69 -16.04 5.18
C GLU A 159 -2.23 -14.58 5.10
N PHE A 160 -2.79 -13.70 5.94
CA PHE A 160 -2.33 -12.33 6.04
C PHE A 160 -0.88 -12.23 6.52
N GLU A 161 -0.53 -12.99 7.56
CA GLU A 161 0.83 -13.06 8.10
C GLU A 161 1.84 -13.55 7.05
N CYS A 162 1.48 -14.59 6.30
CA CYS A 162 2.31 -15.10 5.20
C CYS A 162 2.50 -14.08 4.07
N ALA A 163 1.45 -13.35 3.70
CA ALA A 163 1.50 -12.41 2.57
C ALA A 163 2.14 -11.06 2.92
N TRP A 164 2.03 -10.60 4.16
CA TRP A 164 2.47 -9.26 4.57
C TRP A 164 3.62 -9.26 5.58
N LEU A 165 3.53 -10.10 6.62
CA LEU A 165 4.49 -10.06 7.71
C LEU A 165 5.74 -10.88 7.46
N GLU A 166 5.65 -12.03 6.79
CA GLU A 166 6.83 -12.81 6.40
C GLU A 166 7.71 -12.03 5.40
N PRO A 167 7.16 -11.39 4.33
CA PRO A 167 7.92 -10.46 3.50
C PRO A 167 8.55 -9.30 4.28
N PHE A 168 7.80 -8.69 5.20
CA PHE A 168 8.33 -7.63 6.06
C PHE A 168 9.50 -8.12 6.90
N ALA A 169 9.36 -9.26 7.59
CA ALA A 169 10.42 -9.87 8.39
C ALA A 169 11.62 -10.33 7.54
N SER A 170 11.40 -10.73 6.28
CA SER A 170 12.48 -11.07 5.36
C SER A 170 13.27 -9.83 4.93
N ALA A 171 12.58 -8.71 4.66
CA ALA A 171 13.21 -7.44 4.32
C ALA A 171 14.10 -6.93 5.46
N THR A 172 13.70 -7.12 6.72
CA THR A 172 14.51 -6.69 7.87
C THR A 172 15.80 -7.48 8.07
N LYS A 173 15.94 -8.67 7.49
CA LYS A 173 17.15 -9.49 7.56
C LYS A 173 18.24 -9.03 6.60
N ASN A 174 17.85 -8.69 5.36
CA ASN A 174 18.76 -8.52 4.22
C ASN A 174 19.28 -7.09 4.00
N HIS A 175 18.78 -6.10 4.73
CA HIS A 175 19.04 -4.68 4.44
C HIS A 175 19.85 -3.98 5.54
N SER A 176 20.50 -2.88 5.18
CA SER A 176 21.26 -2.05 6.12
C SER A 176 20.34 -1.37 7.12
N ARG A 177 20.86 -1.04 8.32
CA ARG A 177 20.07 -0.45 9.41
C ARG A 177 19.41 0.88 9.03
N GLU A 178 20.04 1.67 8.15
CA GLU A 178 19.53 2.97 7.71
C GLU A 178 18.28 2.83 6.82
N LEU A 179 18.27 1.84 5.92
CA LEU A 179 17.15 1.57 5.01
C LEU A 179 15.94 0.96 5.72
N LEU A 180 16.15 0.37 6.91
CA LEU A 180 15.07 -0.18 7.73
C LEU A 180 14.30 0.89 8.50
N VAL A 181 14.91 2.05 8.79
CA VAL A 181 14.26 3.10 9.60
C VAL A 181 12.91 3.53 8.99
N PRO A 182 12.81 3.85 7.68
CA PRO A 182 11.53 4.18 7.05
C PRO A 182 10.46 3.06 7.17
N LEU A 183 10.86 1.80 7.04
CA LEU A 183 9.95 0.65 7.16
C LEU A 183 9.33 0.57 8.56
N PHE A 184 10.14 0.71 9.60
CA PHE A 184 9.67 0.68 10.98
C PHE A 184 8.90 1.95 11.35
N GLN A 185 9.31 3.12 10.86
CA GLN A 185 8.64 4.39 11.20
C GLN A 185 7.30 4.58 10.48
N HIS A 186 7.17 4.10 9.24
CA HIS A 186 6.02 4.43 8.39
C HIS A 186 5.15 3.23 8.03
N VAL A 187 5.74 2.06 7.75
CA VAL A 187 5.00 0.88 7.27
C VAL A 187 4.54 -0.02 8.43
N LEU A 188 5.39 -0.28 9.42
CA LEU A 188 5.03 -1.12 10.57
C LEU A 188 3.80 -0.61 11.35
N PRO A 189 3.63 0.70 11.63
CA PRO A 189 2.45 1.19 12.35
C PRO A 189 1.16 0.92 11.57
N VAL A 190 1.22 1.03 10.23
CA VAL A 190 0.08 0.74 9.35
C VAL A 190 -0.32 -0.73 9.44
N LEU A 191 0.66 -1.65 9.35
CA LEU A 191 0.39 -3.08 9.46
C LEU A 191 -0.14 -3.46 10.86
N THR A 192 0.41 -2.84 11.91
CA THR A 192 -0.02 -3.06 13.29
C THR A 192 -1.46 -2.60 13.53
N ALA A 193 -1.85 -1.47 12.95
CA ALA A 193 -3.23 -0.98 13.03
C ALA A 193 -4.24 -1.93 12.34
N ILE A 194 -3.78 -2.68 11.33
CA ILE A 194 -4.63 -3.61 10.57
C ILE A 194 -4.66 -5.00 11.21
N HIS A 195 -3.53 -5.45 11.77
CA HIS A 195 -3.39 -6.75 12.42
C HIS A 195 -2.67 -6.60 13.77
N PRO A 196 -3.39 -6.64 14.90
CA PRO A 196 -2.82 -6.40 16.23
C PRO A 196 -1.65 -7.32 16.62
N GLY A 197 -1.59 -8.54 16.07
CA GLY A 197 -0.48 -9.48 16.30
C GLY A 197 0.82 -9.14 15.56
N THR A 198 0.84 -8.08 14.76
CA THR A 198 1.98 -7.72 13.89
C THR A 198 3.25 -7.48 14.69
N THR A 199 3.18 -6.70 15.77
CA THR A 199 4.34 -6.38 16.60
C THR A 199 4.94 -7.63 17.20
N GLN A 200 4.14 -8.52 17.76
CA GLN A 200 4.59 -9.78 18.35
C GLN A 200 5.21 -10.71 17.31
N TYR A 201 4.59 -10.84 16.14
CA TYR A 201 5.10 -11.65 15.04
C TYR A 201 6.46 -11.13 14.56
N VAL A 202 6.53 -9.83 14.22
CA VAL A 202 7.75 -9.19 13.73
C VAL A 202 8.82 -9.24 14.81
N PHE A 203 8.48 -8.95 16.06
CA PHE A 203 9.41 -9.01 17.19
C PHE A 203 9.94 -10.42 17.44
N GLY A 204 9.08 -11.44 17.40
CA GLY A 204 9.49 -12.84 17.54
C GLY A 204 10.44 -13.30 16.43
N LYS A 205 10.31 -12.74 15.22
CA LYS A 205 11.23 -13.00 14.10
C LYS A 205 12.49 -12.13 14.13
N LEU A 206 12.48 -11.04 14.90
CA LEU A 206 13.61 -10.13 15.11
C LEU A 206 14.55 -10.57 16.26
N SER A 207 14.25 -11.68 16.94
CA SER A 207 15.03 -12.24 18.07
C SER A 207 15.37 -13.69 17.75
N GLU A 208 16.62 -14.06 17.43
CA GLU A 208 17.65 -14.39 18.44
C GLU A 208 19.04 -13.72 18.20
N ASP A 209 19.34 -13.17 17.02
CA ASP A 209 20.70 -12.73 16.66
C ASP A 209 20.94 -11.20 16.60
N ARG A 210 19.90 -10.35 16.72
CA ARG A 210 19.96 -8.91 16.35
C ARG A 210 19.50 -7.97 17.49
N SER A 211 20.13 -8.07 18.66
CA SER A 211 19.97 -7.15 19.81
C SER A 211 20.29 -5.67 19.54
N ASP A 212 20.72 -5.32 18.33
CA ASP A 212 21.39 -4.06 18.05
C ASP A 212 20.60 -3.10 17.17
N PHE A 213 19.42 -3.50 16.66
CA PHE A 213 18.60 -2.60 15.84
C PHE A 213 17.58 -1.83 16.69
N VAL A 214 18.12 -0.89 17.46
CA VAL A 214 17.41 -0.01 18.41
C VAL A 214 16.15 0.63 17.84
N PRO A 215 16.12 1.21 16.61
CA PRO A 215 14.90 1.82 16.07
C PRO A 215 13.74 0.84 15.93
N ALA A 216 13.99 -0.39 15.48
CA ALA A 216 12.95 -1.41 15.36
C ALA A 216 12.39 -1.83 16.71
N THR A 217 13.29 -2.12 17.65
CA THR A 217 12.89 -2.55 19.00
C THR A 217 12.05 -1.48 19.69
N LEU A 218 12.50 -0.23 19.67
CA LEU A 218 11.74 0.89 20.25
C LEU A 218 10.38 1.05 19.59
N LYS A 219 10.30 0.93 18.27
CA LYS A 219 9.03 1.09 17.57
C LYS A 219 8.05 -0.03 17.84
N CYS A 220 8.51 -1.28 17.89
CA CYS A 220 7.69 -2.42 18.30
C CYS A 220 7.17 -2.25 19.72
N LEU A 221 8.00 -1.76 20.66
CA LEU A 221 7.59 -1.52 22.04
C LEU A 221 6.54 -0.41 22.14
N LEU A 222 6.72 0.72 21.44
CA LEU A 222 5.74 1.80 21.41
C LEU A 222 4.38 1.39 20.82
N LEU A 223 4.40 0.49 19.84
CA LEU A 223 3.18 0.02 19.19
C LEU A 223 2.44 -1.05 20.00
N ASP A 224 3.12 -1.73 20.94
CA ASP A 224 2.55 -2.82 21.74
C ASP A 224 2.67 -2.54 23.24
N LYS A 225 1.64 -1.88 23.79
CA LYS A 225 1.59 -1.49 25.21
C LYS A 225 1.69 -2.68 26.16
N ALA A 226 1.25 -3.87 25.75
CA ALA A 226 1.35 -5.07 26.59
C ALA A 226 2.82 -5.47 26.84
N LEU A 227 3.72 -5.21 25.88
CA LEU A 227 5.16 -5.41 26.06
C LEU A 227 5.74 -4.46 27.12
N ILE A 228 5.22 -3.23 27.20
CA ILE A 228 5.62 -2.23 28.19
C ILE A 228 5.05 -2.57 29.58
N GLU A 229 3.76 -2.93 29.64
CA GLU A 229 3.03 -3.25 30.88
C GLU A 229 3.55 -4.53 31.57
N SER A 230 4.22 -5.42 30.83
CA SER A 230 4.91 -6.58 31.41
C SER A 230 6.01 -6.22 32.43
N GLY A 231 6.32 -4.93 32.60
CA GLY A 231 7.02 -4.37 33.75
C GLY A 231 8.52 -4.63 33.77
N ASN A 232 9.09 -5.14 32.69
CA ASN A 232 10.49 -5.54 32.61
C ASN A 232 11.34 -4.55 31.78
N LEU A 233 11.27 -3.26 32.11
CA LEU A 233 12.12 -2.22 31.50
C LEU A 233 13.62 -2.54 31.59
N GLU A 234 14.04 -3.25 32.64
CA GLU A 234 15.42 -3.71 32.80
C GLU A 234 15.89 -4.57 31.63
N ARG A 235 15.00 -5.38 31.05
CA ARG A 235 15.29 -6.14 29.82
C ARG A 235 15.66 -5.22 28.65
N TRP A 236 15.09 -4.01 28.60
CA TRP A 236 15.26 -3.06 27.51
C TRP A 236 16.24 -1.93 27.83
N ARG A 237 16.87 -1.94 29.01
CA ARG A 237 17.77 -0.87 29.47
C ARG A 237 18.86 -0.53 28.47
N HIS A 238 19.49 -1.53 27.87
CA HIS A 238 20.51 -1.35 26.85
C HIS A 238 19.97 -0.61 25.60
N VAL A 239 18.80 -1.01 25.11
CA VAL A 239 18.15 -0.39 23.95
C VAL A 239 17.73 1.04 24.25
N LEU A 240 17.21 1.31 25.45
CA LEU A 240 16.83 2.66 25.89
C LEU A 240 18.04 3.59 25.96
N LEU A 241 19.15 3.15 26.55
CA LEU A 241 20.38 3.93 26.65
C LEU A 241 20.95 4.26 25.25
N GLN A 242 20.95 3.28 24.35
CA GLN A 242 21.36 3.50 22.96
C GLN A 242 20.39 4.42 22.21
N GLY A 243 19.08 4.29 22.47
CA GLY A 243 18.03 5.12 21.88
C GLY A 243 18.16 6.59 22.23
N MET A 244 18.46 6.92 23.50
CA MET A 244 18.66 8.30 23.97
C MET A 244 19.83 9.02 23.26
N SER A 245 20.87 8.26 22.90
CA SER A 245 22.07 8.81 22.24
C SER A 245 22.09 8.54 20.72
N HIS A 246 20.97 8.08 20.15
CA HIS A 246 20.90 7.70 18.74
C HIS A 246 21.06 8.93 17.83
N ARG A 247 21.61 8.76 16.61
CA ARG A 247 21.82 9.87 15.66
C ARG A 247 20.52 10.47 15.14
N ASP A 248 19.54 9.62 14.86
CA ASP A 248 18.20 10.01 14.42
C ASP A 248 17.39 10.64 15.58
N VAL A 249 16.87 11.85 15.34
CA VAL A 249 16.01 12.61 16.27
C VAL A 249 14.75 11.83 16.61
N GLN A 250 14.14 11.17 15.63
CA GLN A 250 12.88 10.47 15.82
C GLN A 250 13.06 9.27 16.76
N VAL A 251 14.19 8.57 16.67
CA VAL A 251 14.52 7.45 17.58
C VAL A 251 14.70 7.94 19.02
N ARG A 252 15.31 9.12 19.21
CA ARG A 252 15.42 9.75 20.53
C ARG A 252 14.04 10.14 21.09
N LEU A 253 13.17 10.72 20.25
CA LEU A 253 11.80 11.06 20.63
C LEU A 253 10.98 9.82 21.00
N ASP A 254 11.07 8.76 20.19
CA ASP A 254 10.42 7.48 20.45
C ASP A 254 10.90 6.87 21.79
N THR A 255 12.19 6.99 22.10
CA THR A 255 12.75 6.55 23.39
C THR A 255 12.18 7.35 24.57
N LEU A 256 12.13 8.68 24.44
CA LEU A 256 11.57 9.56 25.48
C LEU A 256 10.08 9.29 25.68
N GLN A 257 9.33 9.10 24.60
CA GLN A 257 7.91 8.75 24.65
C GLN A 257 7.71 7.47 25.46
N LEU A 258 8.50 6.42 25.19
CA LEU A 258 8.40 5.16 25.92
C LEU A 258 8.70 5.33 27.43
N LEU A 259 9.69 6.15 27.77
CA LEU A 259 10.00 6.48 29.15
C LEU A 259 8.86 7.26 29.81
N THR A 260 8.19 8.18 29.11
CA THR A 260 7.07 8.95 29.68
C THR A 260 5.76 8.14 29.80
N GLU A 261 5.54 7.15 28.93
CA GLU A 261 4.33 6.34 28.91
C GLU A 261 4.37 5.15 29.89
N HIS A 262 5.54 4.84 30.44
CA HIS A 262 5.66 3.72 31.36
C HIS A 262 4.99 4.03 32.72
N PRO A 263 4.17 3.11 33.28
CA PRO A 263 3.35 3.38 34.46
C PRO A 263 4.16 3.74 35.73
N LYS A 264 5.42 3.30 35.83
CA LYS A 264 6.33 3.66 36.95
C LYS A 264 7.04 5.01 36.79
N SER A 265 6.84 5.73 35.70
CA SER A 265 7.52 7.01 35.45
C SER A 265 6.86 8.19 36.17
N CYS A 266 5.69 7.95 36.78
CA CYS A 266 4.96 8.88 37.62
C CYS A 266 5.09 8.58 39.13
N GLU A 267 5.90 7.58 39.51
CA GLU A 267 6.31 7.30 40.91
C GLU A 267 7.72 7.83 41.16
#